data_AF-A0A9D4II91-F1
#
_entry.id   AF-A0A9D4II91-F1
#
_cell.length_a   1.000
_cell.length_b   1.000
_cell.length_c   1.000
_cell.angle_alpha   90.00
_cell.angle_beta   90.00
_cell.angle_gamma   90.00
#
_symmetry.space_group_name_H-M   'P 1'
#
loop_
_entity.id
_entity.type
_entity.pdbx_description
1 polymer ?
#
loop_
_entity_poly.entity_id
_entity_poly.type
_entity_poly.pdbx_seq_one_letter_code
_entity_poly.pdbx_strand_id
1 'polypeptide(L)'
;MLLGRILNVMPDYDAIAYGHLSKAVKLDPKLVDAWNQLGELYWKKGDINNAKNCFTGALTHASTELFILGKSLAGSPISKVYFFPN
;
A
#
# COMPACT_ATOMS: atom_id res chain seq x y z
N MET A 1 10.24 0.24 -9.20
CA MET A 1 9.27 0.88 -8.27
C MET A 1 9.21 2.41 -8.39
N LEU A 2 10.26 3.12 -8.82
CA LEU A 2 10.28 4.60 -8.80
C LEU A 2 9.40 5.30 -9.87
N LEU A 3 9.17 4.70 -11.04
CA LEU A 3 8.49 5.37 -12.17
C LEU A 3 7.01 5.68 -11.90
N GLY A 4 6.28 4.77 -11.22
CA GLY A 4 4.88 5.00 -10.87
C GLY A 4 4.68 6.12 -9.84
N ARG A 5 5.71 6.41 -9.02
CA ARG A 5 5.67 7.52 -8.07
C ARG A 5 5.89 8.87 -8.76
N ILE A 6 6.78 8.92 -9.76
CA ILE A 6 7.08 10.13 -10.55
C ILE A 6 5.86 10.56 -11.38
N LEU A 7 5.16 9.60 -11.98
CA LEU A 7 3.99 9.91 -12.82
C LEU A 7 2.76 10.37 -12.01
N ASN A 8 2.68 10.00 -10.73
CA ASN A 8 1.57 10.42 -9.86
C ASN A 8 1.73 11.83 -9.28
N VAL A 9 2.85 12.53 -9.55
CA VAL A 9 2.99 13.96 -9.24
C VAL A 9 2.12 14.81 -10.18
N MET A 10 1.73 14.26 -11.33
CA MET A 10 0.83 14.94 -12.25
C MET A 10 -0.61 14.94 -11.70
N PRO A 11 -1.35 16.06 -11.84
CA PRO A 11 -2.71 16.18 -11.31
C PRO A 11 -3.71 15.25 -12.01
N ASP A 12 -3.43 14.87 -13.26
CA ASP A 12 -4.32 14.05 -14.08
C ASP A 12 -4.03 12.55 -13.98
N TYR A 13 -5.04 11.74 -14.29
CA TYR A 13 -4.90 10.29 -14.38
C TYR A 13 -3.92 9.89 -15.50
N ASP A 14 -2.98 9.00 -15.17
CA ASP A 14 -1.99 8.49 -16.12
C ASP A 14 -2.14 6.95 -16.29
N ALA A 15 -2.48 6.51 -17.51
CA ALA A 15 -2.65 5.10 -17.85
C ALA A 15 -1.33 4.30 -17.81
N ILE A 16 -0.19 4.94 -18.03
CA ILE A 16 1.14 4.32 -17.92
C ILE A 16 1.46 4.09 -16.44
N ALA A 17 1.18 5.08 -15.59
CA ALA A 17 1.32 4.95 -14.14
C ALA A 17 0.45 3.80 -13.59
N TYR A 18 -0.81 3.72 -14.04
CA TYR A 18 -1.70 2.60 -13.75
C TYR A 18 -1.08 1.25 -14.10
N GLY A 19 -0.56 1.12 -15.33
CA GLY A 19 0.05 -0.12 -15.81
C GLY A 19 1.24 -0.57 -14.96
N HIS A 20 2.10 0.38 -14.54
CA HIS A 20 3.25 0.08 -13.68
C HIS A 20 2.84 -0.26 -12.24
N LEU A 21 1.89 0.49 -11.67
CA LEU A 21 1.42 0.27 -10.30
C LEU A 21 0.61 -1.03 -10.17
N SER A 22 -0.24 -1.34 -11.16
CA SER A 22 -0.97 -2.62 -11.23
C SER A 22 -0.03 -3.82 -11.28
N LYS A 23 1.06 -3.72 -12.05
CA LYS A 23 2.11 -4.76 -12.05
C LYS A 23 2.87 -4.80 -10.72
N ALA A 24 3.16 -3.65 -10.11
CA ALA A 24 3.87 -3.58 -8.84
C ALA A 24 3.10 -4.28 -7.71
N VAL A 25 1.80 -4.02 -7.56
CA VAL A 25 0.97 -4.69 -6.52
C VAL A 25 0.78 -6.19 -6.78
N LYS A 26 0.88 -6.64 -8.04
CA LYS A 26 0.85 -8.08 -8.40
C LYS A 26 2.16 -8.78 -8.12
N LEU A 27 3.29 -8.11 -8.37
CA LEU A 27 4.63 -8.65 -8.15
C LEU A 27 4.98 -8.67 -6.67
N ASP A 28 4.62 -7.60 -5.95
CA ASP A 28 4.81 -7.47 -4.52
C ASP A 28 3.55 -6.90 -3.86
N PRO A 29 2.64 -7.78 -3.42
CA PRO A 29 1.43 -7.36 -2.71
C PRO A 29 1.72 -6.64 -1.39
N LYS A 30 2.91 -6.81 -0.79
CA LYS A 30 3.27 -6.15 0.47
C LYS A 30 3.71 -4.71 0.27
N LEU A 31 3.89 -4.26 -0.96
CA LEU A 31 4.28 -2.88 -1.24
C LEU A 31 3.11 -1.92 -1.01
N VAL A 32 2.93 -1.50 0.25
CA VAL A 32 1.91 -0.54 0.71
C VAL A 32 1.94 0.75 -0.14
N ASP A 33 3.14 1.23 -0.48
CA ASP A 33 3.31 2.41 -1.33
C ASP A 33 2.67 2.24 -2.71
N ALA A 34 2.77 1.08 -3.35
CA ALA A 34 2.15 0.87 -4.66
C ALA A 34 0.62 0.83 -4.57
N TRP A 35 0.07 0.26 -3.49
CA TRP A 35 -1.37 0.30 -3.24
C TRP A 35 -1.88 1.71 -3.00
N ASN A 36 -1.14 2.53 -2.25
CA ASN A 36 -1.48 3.93 -2.01
C ASN A 36 -1.47 4.74 -3.32
N GLN A 37 -0.40 4.61 -4.11
CA GLN A 37 -0.31 5.31 -5.40
C GLN A 37 -1.40 4.84 -6.38
N LEU A 38 -1.74 3.54 -6.40
CA LEU A 38 -2.81 3.01 -7.24
C LEU A 38 -4.18 3.54 -6.80
N GLY A 39 -4.42 3.64 -5.50
CA GLY A 39 -5.64 4.21 -4.92
C GLY A 39 -5.82 5.69 -5.26
N GLU A 40 -4.75 6.48 -5.15
CA GLU A 40 -4.75 7.88 -5.56
C GLU A 40 -5.04 8.03 -7.06
N LEU A 41 -4.50 7.13 -7.89
CA LEU A 41 -4.76 7.14 -9.32
C LEU A 41 -6.24 6.85 -9.65
N TYR A 42 -6.85 5.88 -8.96
CA TYR A 42 -8.29 5.62 -9.06
C TYR A 42 -9.13 6.79 -8.55
N TRP A 43 -8.68 7.46 -7.49
CA TRP A 43 -9.34 8.66 -6.97
C TRP A 43 -9.32 9.80 -8.00
N LYS A 44 -8.17 10.05 -8.64
CA LYS A 44 -8.04 11.03 -9.74
C LYS A 44 -8.92 10.69 -10.94
N LYS A 45 -9.13 9.39 -11.22
CA LYS A 45 -10.05 8.90 -12.24
C LYS A 45 -11.54 9.08 -11.87
N GLY A 46 -11.85 9.40 -10.62
CA GLY A 46 -13.22 9.44 -10.08
C GLY A 46 -13.79 8.07 -9.69
N ASP A 47 -12.98 7.01 -9.75
CA ASP A 47 -13.38 5.65 -9.40
C ASP A 47 -13.16 5.39 -7.90
N ILE A 48 -14.05 5.95 -7.09
CA ILE A 48 -13.96 5.92 -5.63
C ILE A 48 -14.01 4.49 -5.08
N ASN A 49 -14.74 3.58 -5.74
CA ASN A 49 -14.86 2.20 -5.28
C ASN A 49 -13.53 1.45 -5.40
N ASN A 50 -12.85 1.58 -6.54
CA ASN A 50 -11.54 0.97 -6.71
C ASN A 50 -10.45 1.66 -5.89
N ALA A 51 -10.56 2.98 -5.68
CA ALA A 51 -9.67 3.69 -4.76
C ALA A 51 -9.77 3.13 -3.33
N LYS A 52 -11.00 2.95 -2.81
CA LYS A 52 -11.23 2.32 -1.51
C LYS A 52 -10.65 0.92 -1.42
N ASN A 53 -10.86 0.08 -2.44
CA ASN A 53 -10.29 -1.27 -2.48
C ASN A 53 -8.75 -1.26 -2.44
N CYS A 54 -8.11 -0.27 -3.07
CA CYS A 54 -6.66 -0.14 -3.03
C CYS A 54 -6.16 0.27 -1.63
N PHE A 55 -6.82 1.23 -0.99
CA PHE A 55 -6.45 1.65 0.37
C PHE A 55 -6.72 0.56 1.41
N THR A 56 -7.79 -0.23 1.28
CA THR A 56 -8.03 -1.38 2.16
C THR A 56 -7.01 -2.50 1.93
N GLY A 57 -6.60 -2.74 0.69
CA GLY A 57 -5.47 -3.62 0.36
C GLY A 57 -4.17 -3.16 1.02
N ALA A 58 -3.85 -1.86 0.93
CA ALA A 58 -2.69 -1.26 1.57
C ALA A 58 -2.68 -1.50 3.09
N LEU A 59 -3.82 -1.23 3.75
CA LEU A 59 -3.99 -1.45 5.19
C LEU A 59 -3.90 -2.92 5.57
N THR A 60 -4.45 -3.82 4.76
CA THR A 60 -4.40 -5.27 5.01
C THR A 60 -2.96 -5.78 4.95
N HIS A 61 -2.18 -5.33 3.98
CA HIS A 61 -0.78 -5.73 3.85
C HIS A 61 0.12 -5.09 4.90
N ALA A 62 -0.08 -3.81 5.23
CA ALA A 62 0.63 -3.13 6.31
C ALA A 62 0.33 -3.77 7.68
N SER A 63 -0.94 -4.05 7.97
CA SER A 63 -1.35 -4.69 9.22
C SER A 63 -0.88 -6.15 9.29
N THR A 64 -0.86 -6.87 8.17
CA THR A 64 -0.29 -8.22 8.10
C THR A 64 1.21 -8.20 8.35
N GLU A 65 1.94 -7.23 7.80
CA GLU A 65 3.37 -7.06 8.07
C GLU A 65 3.63 -6.74 9.56
N LEU A 66 2.87 -5.80 10.13
CA LEU A 66 2.94 -5.47 11.56
C LEU A 66 2.59 -6.67 12.45
N PHE A 67 1.56 -7.44 12.08
CA PHE A 67 1.11 -8.62 12.82
C PHE A 67 2.12 -9.77 12.75
N ILE A 68 2.71 -10.02 11.57
CA ILE A 68 3.76 -11.03 11.39
C ILE A 68 5.03 -10.61 12.15
N LEU A 69 5.41 -9.34 12.08
CA LEU A 69 6.53 -8.81 12.85
C LEU A 69 6.28 -8.94 14.35
N GLY A 70 5.07 -8.61 14.82
CA GLY A 70 4.64 -8.80 16.20
C GLY A 70 4.73 -10.25 16.68
N LYS A 71 4.30 -11.22 15.86
CA LYS A 71 4.46 -12.65 16.14
C LYS A 71 5.92 -13.11 16.15
N SER A 72 6.73 -12.62 15.21
CA SER A 72 8.15 -12.96 15.14
C SER A 72 8.94 -12.38 16.31
N LEU A 73 8.50 -11.24 16.84
CA LEU A 73 9.10 -10.58 17.99
C LEU A 73 8.50 -11.06 19.32
N ALA A 74 7.41 -11.82 19.33
CA ALA A 74 6.76 -12.31 20.57
C ALA A 74 7.69 -13.20 21.44
N GLY A 75 8.80 -13.69 20.89
CA GLY A 75 9.89 -14.36 21.63
C GLY A 75 11.10 -13.47 21.97
N SER A 76 11.08 -12.18 21.60
CA SER A 76 12.15 -11.20 21.82
C SER A 76 11.72 -10.19 22.90
N PRO A 77 12.64 -9.72 23.77
CA PRO A 77 12.35 -8.72 24.80
C PRO A 77 11.77 -7.40 24.27
N ILE A 78 11.86 -7.15 22.95
CA ILE A 78 11.46 -5.91 22.27
C ILE A 78 9.95 -5.88 21.93
N SER A 79 9.24 -7.02 22.03
CA SER A 79 7.80 -7.12 21.67
C SER A 79 6.87 -6.17 22.43
N LYS A 80 7.23 -5.72 23.63
CA LYS A 80 6.42 -4.82 24.46
C LYS A 80 6.25 -3.39 23.91
N VAL A 81 7.04 -3.01 22.91
CA VAL A 81 7.04 -1.64 22.35
C VAL A 81 6.04 -1.47 21.19
N TYR A 82 5.72 -2.55 20.47
CA TYR A 82 4.85 -2.50 19.27
C TYR A 82 3.40 -2.95 19.52
N PHE A 83 3.11 -3.58 20.66
CA PHE A 83 1.75 -3.74 21.14
C PHE A 83 1.35 -2.44 21.84
N PHE A 84 0.85 -1.47 21.06
CA PHE A 84 0.33 -0.22 21.61
C PHE A 84 -0.73 -0.51 22.68
N PRO A 85 -0.65 0.15 23.87
CA PRO A 85 -1.73 0.16 24.83
C PRO A 85 -2.79 1.15 24.35
N ASN A 86 -4.00 0.66 24.14
CA ASN A 86 -5.27 1.24 24.60
C ASN A 86 -6.40 0.26 24.33
#